data_AF-A0A831KLJ2-F1
#
_entry.id   AF-A0A831KLJ2-F1
#
_cell.length_a   1.000
_cell.length_b   1.000
_cell.length_c   1.000
_cell.angle_alpha   90.00
_cell.angle_beta   90.00
_cell.angle_gamma   90.00
#
_symmetry.space_group_name_H-M   'P 1'
#
loop_
_entity.id
_entity.type
_entity.pdbx_description
1 polymer ?
#
loop_
_entity_poly.entity_id
_entity_poly.type
_entity_poly.pdbx_seq_one_letter_code
_entity_poly.pdbx_strand_id
1 'polypeptide(L)'
;MILESLRRTGVDFFVIYATSANPDLFYVSRIKLYDPAIYLVGTDGTELLVVPKIEKRRVGLASRVKEIASFEDLGYKEKVREVGPKKAISEILVSLLKEGRCRKVLLPDDFPAFLAVELSNHFEIKFGNPIRELRSIKTKAEVEKIVEVSNAILLTFNWLIKNFKFKKCEEIRNAIESKLLSMGYLA
;
A
#
# COMPACT_ATOMS: atom_id res chain seq x y z
N MET A 1 12.82 -4.20 11.72
CA MET A 1 11.43 -4.10 12.20
C MET A 1 10.46 -5.05 11.50
N ILE A 2 10.08 -4.89 10.22
CA ILE A 2 9.18 -5.87 9.56
C ILE A 2 9.80 -7.27 9.58
N LEU A 3 11.05 -7.40 9.11
CA LEU A 3 11.80 -8.66 9.12
C LEU A 3 11.92 -9.30 10.51
N GLU A 4 12.11 -8.50 11.55
CA GLU A 4 12.17 -8.99 12.94
C GLU A 4 10.81 -9.52 13.40
N SER A 5 9.73 -8.83 13.03
CA SER A 5 8.38 -9.33 13.29
C SER A 5 8.13 -10.66 12.58
N LEU A 6 8.51 -10.78 11.31
CA LEU A 6 8.34 -12.04 10.55
C LEU A 6 9.11 -13.19 11.21
N ARG A 7 10.38 -12.97 11.56
CA ARG A 7 11.23 -13.94 12.28
C ARG A 7 10.61 -14.34 13.61
N ARG A 8 10.10 -13.39 14.39
CA ARG A 8 9.43 -13.65 15.68
C ARG A 8 8.17 -14.51 15.53
N THR A 9 7.39 -14.30 14.46
CA THR A 9 6.16 -15.05 14.19
C THR A 9 6.37 -16.36 13.43
N GLY A 10 7.62 -16.65 13.01
CA GLY A 10 7.97 -17.83 12.24
C GLY A 10 7.27 -17.89 10.88
N VAL A 11 7.11 -16.73 10.22
CA VAL A 11 6.58 -16.63 8.85
C VAL A 11 7.69 -16.22 7.90
N ASP A 12 7.64 -16.71 6.66
CA ASP A 12 8.71 -16.51 5.70
C ASP A 12 8.54 -15.19 4.94
N PHE A 13 7.31 -14.89 4.53
CA PHE A 13 6.97 -13.70 3.73
C PHE A 13 5.74 -12.98 4.27
N PHE A 14 5.70 -11.67 4.04
CA PHE A 14 4.50 -10.85 4.18
C PHE A 14 4.15 -10.22 2.83
N VAL A 15 2.87 -10.28 2.46
CA VAL A 15 2.38 -9.84 1.14
C VAL A 15 1.23 -8.86 1.28
N ILE A 16 1.31 -7.75 0.55
CA ILE A 16 0.20 -6.83 0.32
C ILE A 16 -0.14 -6.83 -1.16
N TYR A 17 -1.44 -6.88 -1.47
CA TYR A 17 -1.95 -6.57 -2.81
C TYR A 17 -3.01 -5.48 -2.69
N ALA A 18 -2.64 -4.25 -3.05
CA ALA A 18 -3.51 -3.09 -2.88
C ALA A 18 -3.08 -1.92 -3.78
N THR A 19 -3.93 -0.89 -3.88
CA THR A 19 -3.53 0.43 -4.40
C THR A 19 -2.88 1.24 -3.27
N SER A 20 -2.33 2.43 -3.55
CA SER A 20 -1.78 3.28 -2.47
C SER A 20 -2.86 3.92 -1.58
N ALA A 21 -4.15 3.70 -1.88
CA ALA A 21 -5.21 4.03 -0.93
C ALA A 21 -5.10 3.16 0.33
N ASN A 22 -4.49 1.97 0.21
CA ASN A 22 -4.08 1.20 1.38
C ASN A 22 -2.88 1.90 2.06
N PRO A 23 -3.04 2.31 3.31
CA PRO A 23 -2.03 3.12 3.99
C PRO A 23 -0.78 2.33 4.40
N ASP A 24 -0.83 0.99 4.46
CA ASP A 24 0.36 0.17 4.71
C ASP A 24 1.26 0.13 3.47
N LEU A 25 0.67 -0.03 2.28
CA LEU A 25 1.42 0.06 1.03
C LEU A 25 2.08 1.44 0.87
N PHE A 26 1.35 2.52 1.16
CA PHE A 26 1.93 3.86 1.14
C PHE A 26 3.04 4.04 2.19
N TYR A 27 2.88 3.46 3.39
CA TYR A 27 3.88 3.58 4.44
C TYR A 27 5.22 2.93 4.05
N VAL A 28 5.19 1.74 3.46
CA VAL A 28 6.41 1.01 3.04
C VAL A 28 7.01 1.56 1.75
N SER A 29 6.19 1.91 0.76
CA SER A 29 6.68 2.37 -0.56
C SER A 29 6.97 3.86 -0.62
N ARG A 30 6.24 4.69 0.14
CA ARG A 30 6.16 6.15 0.01
C ARG A 30 5.69 6.63 -1.38
N ILE A 31 4.99 5.77 -2.12
CA ILE A 31 4.49 6.05 -3.46
C ILE A 31 2.96 6.06 -3.48
N LYS A 32 2.39 7.05 -4.18
CA LYS A 32 0.98 7.02 -4.59
C LYS A 32 0.82 6.24 -5.89
N LEU A 33 -0.04 5.24 -5.90
CA LEU A 33 -0.38 4.33 -7.00
C LEU A 33 -1.90 4.23 -7.10
N TYR A 34 -2.44 4.49 -8.28
CA TYR A 34 -3.87 4.36 -8.55
C TYR A 34 -4.27 2.91 -8.83
N ASP A 35 -3.43 2.20 -9.59
CA ASP A 35 -3.61 0.78 -9.85
C ASP A 35 -3.03 -0.08 -8.73
N PRO A 36 -3.55 -1.32 -8.56
CA PRO A 36 -3.02 -2.25 -7.57
C PRO A 36 -1.56 -2.61 -7.84
N ALA A 37 -0.81 -2.80 -6.76
CA ALA A 37 0.57 -3.30 -6.76
C ALA A 37 0.71 -4.44 -5.75
N ILE A 38 1.71 -5.29 -6.00
CA ILE A 38 2.13 -6.30 -5.03
C ILE A 38 3.34 -5.75 -4.28
N TYR A 39 3.28 -5.73 -2.96
CA TYR A 39 4.46 -5.58 -2.12
C TYR A 39 4.72 -6.89 -1.39
N LEU A 40 5.96 -7.34 -1.42
CA LEU A 40 6.39 -8.61 -0.84
C LEU A 40 7.71 -8.42 -0.11
N VAL A 41 7.79 -8.90 1.13
CA VAL A 41 9.01 -8.84 1.94
C VAL A 41 9.23 -10.16 2.66
N GLY A 42 10.44 -10.69 2.57
CA GLY A 42 10.82 -12.01 3.05
C GLY A 42 11.94 -11.99 4.08
N THR A 43 11.95 -12.99 4.96
CA THR A 43 13.03 -13.17 5.96
C THR A 43 14.40 -13.49 5.35
N ASP A 44 14.40 -13.92 4.08
CA ASP A 44 15.54 -14.12 3.20
C ASP A 44 16.19 -12.82 2.71
N GLY A 45 15.59 -11.66 3.00
CA GLY A 45 16.07 -10.35 2.61
C GLY A 45 15.39 -9.74 1.40
N THR A 46 14.53 -10.52 0.72
CA THR A 46 13.71 -10.09 -0.42
C THR A 46 12.83 -8.91 -0.01
N GLU A 47 12.81 -7.85 -0.81
CA GLU A 47 11.91 -6.71 -0.65
C GLU A 47 11.54 -6.16 -2.02
N LEU A 48 10.39 -6.61 -2.53
CA LEU A 48 9.96 -6.42 -3.91
C LEU A 48 8.65 -5.63 -3.96
N LEU A 49 8.60 -4.66 -4.86
CA LEU A 49 7.37 -3.96 -5.23
C LEU A 49 7.11 -4.17 -6.73
N VAL A 50 6.01 -4.86 -7.05
CA VAL A 50 5.54 -5.11 -8.42
C VAL A 50 4.44 -4.11 -8.76
N VAL A 51 4.64 -3.31 -9.80
CA VAL A 51 3.76 -2.22 -10.21
C VAL A 51 3.33 -2.36 -11.68
N PRO A 52 2.33 -1.59 -12.16
CA PRO A 52 2.10 -1.47 -13.60
C PRO A 52 3.35 -0.98 -14.34
N LYS A 53 3.58 -1.44 -15.58
CA LYS A 53 4.73 -1.01 -16.39
C LYS A 53 4.90 0.49 -16.51
N ILE A 54 3.79 1.24 -16.60
CA ILE A 54 3.82 2.71 -16.70
C ILE A 54 4.37 3.37 -15.43
N GLU A 55 4.22 2.72 -14.27
CA GLU A 55 4.66 3.23 -12.97
C GLU A 55 6.11 2.86 -12.66
N LYS A 56 6.64 1.77 -13.24
CA LYS A 56 7.96 1.20 -12.90
C LYS A 56 9.08 2.24 -12.82
N ARG A 57 9.19 3.12 -13.83
CA ARG A 57 10.25 4.15 -13.88
C ARG A 57 10.09 5.18 -12.76
N ARG A 58 8.89 5.70 -12.57
CA ARG A 58 8.61 6.72 -11.53
C ARG A 58 8.83 6.15 -10.14
N VAL A 59 8.38 4.93 -9.91
CA VAL A 59 8.55 4.20 -8.67
C VAL A 59 10.02 3.91 -8.40
N GLY A 60 10.79 3.47 -9.40
CA GLY A 60 12.23 3.23 -9.24
C GLY A 60 13.04 4.47 -8.86
N LEU A 61 12.59 5.68 -9.20
CA LEU A 61 13.27 6.93 -8.83
C LEU A 61 12.88 7.46 -7.44
N ALA A 62 11.72 7.06 -6.91
CA ALA A 62 11.13 7.70 -5.73
C ALA A 62 10.83 6.74 -4.56
N SER A 63 10.74 5.44 -4.81
CA SER A 63 10.43 4.41 -3.81
C SER A 63 11.65 4.11 -2.95
N ARG A 64 11.39 3.67 -1.72
CA ARG A 64 12.44 3.16 -0.81
C ARG A 64 12.59 1.64 -0.85
N VAL A 65 11.71 0.95 -1.59
CA VAL A 65 11.76 -0.51 -1.73
C VAL A 65 12.98 -0.91 -2.56
N LYS A 66 13.69 -1.97 -2.13
CA LYS A 66 14.96 -2.40 -2.74
C LYS A 66 14.81 -2.80 -4.20
N GLU A 67 13.80 -3.60 -4.50
CA GLU A 67 13.60 -4.19 -5.82
C GLU A 67 12.26 -3.77 -6.41
N ILE A 68 12.28 -3.30 -7.65
CA ILE A 68 11.09 -2.85 -8.36
C ILE A 68 10.94 -3.67 -9.64
N ALA A 69 9.81 -4.36 -9.78
CA ALA A 69 9.42 -5.04 -11.00
C ALA A 69 8.11 -4.47 -11.54
N SER A 70 7.81 -4.76 -12.80
CA SER A 70 6.49 -4.59 -13.37
C SER A 70 5.80 -5.92 -13.57
N PHE A 71 4.47 -5.91 -13.61
CA PHE A 71 3.69 -7.11 -13.96
C PHE A 71 4.14 -7.71 -15.30
N GLU A 72 4.53 -6.88 -16.26
CA GLU A 72 5.08 -7.31 -17.54
C GLU A 72 6.44 -8.01 -17.42
N ASP A 73 7.31 -7.61 -16.48
CA ASP A 73 8.57 -8.34 -16.25
C ASP A 73 8.30 -9.76 -15.74
N LEU A 74 7.11 -10.01 -15.18
CA LEU A 74 6.67 -11.29 -14.64
C LEU A 74 5.74 -12.07 -15.59
N GLY A 75 5.64 -11.65 -16.86
CA GLY A 75 4.83 -12.35 -17.87
C GLY A 75 3.31 -12.27 -17.64
N TYR A 76 2.84 -11.21 -16.98
CA TYR A 76 1.42 -11.07 -16.66
C TYR A 76 0.51 -11.07 -17.89
N LYS A 77 0.92 -10.42 -18.98
CA LYS A 77 0.08 -10.32 -20.20
C LYS A 77 -0.15 -11.67 -20.86
N GLU A 78 0.89 -12.49 -20.91
CA GLU A 78 0.88 -13.84 -21.45
C GLU A 78 -0.05 -14.72 -20.59
N LYS A 79 0.15 -14.71 -19.27
CA LYS A 79 -0.71 -15.45 -18.32
C LYS A 79 -2.18 -15.03 -18.40
N VAL A 80 -2.47 -13.72 -18.52
CA VAL A 80 -3.86 -13.23 -18.64
C VAL A 80 -4.55 -13.84 -19.86
N ARG A 81 -3.84 -14.01 -20.99
CA ARG A 81 -4.40 -14.62 -22.20
C ARG A 81 -4.70 -16.11 -22.02
N GLU A 82 -3.93 -16.81 -21.18
CA GLU A 82 -4.07 -18.24 -20.95
C GLU A 82 -5.13 -18.57 -19.89
N VAL A 83 -5.12 -17.86 -18.77
CA VAL A 83 -5.88 -18.23 -17.56
C VAL A 83 -6.80 -17.13 -17.03
N GLY A 84 -6.80 -15.95 -17.66
CA GLY A 84 -7.55 -14.78 -17.20
C GLY A 84 -6.85 -14.00 -16.08
N PRO A 85 -7.30 -12.77 -15.77
CA PRO A 85 -6.55 -11.83 -14.94
C PRO A 85 -6.39 -12.27 -13.47
N LYS A 86 -7.46 -12.76 -12.85
CA LYS A 86 -7.40 -13.17 -11.42
C LYS A 86 -6.41 -14.31 -11.20
N LYS A 87 -6.45 -15.32 -12.07
CA LYS A 87 -5.57 -16.49 -11.99
C LYS A 87 -4.13 -16.16 -12.40
N ALA A 88 -3.94 -15.25 -13.34
CA ALA A 88 -2.61 -14.76 -13.69
C ALA A 88 -1.89 -14.09 -12.49
N ILE A 89 -2.58 -13.24 -11.72
CA ILE A 89 -2.00 -12.61 -10.51
C ILE A 89 -1.65 -13.66 -9.46
N SER A 90 -2.54 -14.62 -9.21
CA SER A 90 -2.29 -15.63 -8.20
C SER A 90 -1.12 -16.54 -8.58
N GLU A 91 -1.01 -16.94 -9.84
CA GLU A 91 0.14 -17.72 -10.32
C GLU A 91 1.46 -16.95 -10.21
N ILE A 92 1.46 -15.65 -10.48
CA ILE A 92 2.64 -14.79 -10.29
C ILE A 92 3.05 -14.80 -8.81
N LEU A 93 2.10 -14.54 -7.90
CA LEU A 93 2.38 -14.56 -6.46
C LEU A 93 2.91 -15.91 -5.98
N VAL A 94 2.31 -17.01 -6.46
CA VAL A 94 2.77 -18.36 -6.13
C VAL A 94 4.19 -18.61 -6.65
N SER A 95 4.53 -18.15 -7.86
CA SER A 95 5.89 -18.27 -8.41
C SER A 95 6.90 -17.53 -7.55
N LEU A 96 6.64 -16.24 -7.27
CA LEU A 96 7.53 -15.39 -6.48
C LEU A 96 7.78 -15.98 -5.08
N LEU A 97 6.73 -16.47 -4.42
CA LEU A 97 6.85 -17.08 -3.10
C LEU A 97 7.60 -18.42 -3.14
N LYS A 98 7.41 -19.23 -4.18
CA LYS A 98 8.16 -20.50 -4.36
C LYS A 98 9.64 -20.26 -4.65
N GLU A 99 9.98 -19.25 -5.44
CA GLU A 99 11.36 -18.82 -5.70
C GLU A 99 12.06 -18.43 -4.40
N GLY A 100 11.36 -17.73 -3.51
CA GLY A 100 11.79 -17.42 -2.15
C GLY A 100 11.76 -18.60 -1.16
N ARG A 101 11.46 -19.82 -1.62
CA ARG A 101 11.32 -21.05 -0.79
C ARG A 101 10.32 -20.90 0.37
N CYS A 102 9.28 -20.09 0.17
CA CYS A 102 8.26 -19.83 1.17
C CYS A 102 7.50 -21.11 1.56
N ARG A 103 7.23 -21.25 2.85
CA ARG A 103 6.32 -22.25 3.43
C ARG A 103 5.15 -21.59 4.15
N LYS A 104 5.40 -20.47 4.83
CA LYS A 104 4.43 -19.71 5.63
C LYS A 104 4.33 -18.27 5.16
N VAL A 105 3.13 -17.84 4.77
CA VAL A 105 2.85 -16.48 4.32
C VAL A 105 1.99 -15.77 5.37
N LEU A 106 2.37 -14.54 5.70
CA LEU A 106 1.55 -13.61 6.48
C LEU A 106 0.80 -12.69 5.53
N LEU A 107 -0.52 -12.61 5.68
CA LEU A 107 -1.40 -11.74 4.91
C LEU A 107 -2.13 -10.75 5.83
N PRO A 108 -2.36 -9.51 5.41
CA PRO A 108 -3.20 -8.59 6.17
C PRO A 108 -4.67 -9.04 6.16
N ASP A 109 -5.44 -8.60 7.16
CA ASP A 109 -6.84 -9.02 7.33
C ASP A 109 -7.76 -8.59 6.16
N ASP A 110 -7.37 -7.54 5.43
CA ASP A 110 -8.07 -6.99 4.27
C ASP A 110 -7.57 -7.58 2.92
N PHE A 111 -6.71 -8.59 2.95
CA PHE A 111 -6.17 -9.22 1.74
C PHE A 111 -7.30 -9.86 0.91
N PRO A 112 -7.30 -9.72 -0.44
CA PRO A 112 -8.39 -10.25 -1.24
C PRO A 112 -8.58 -11.75 -1.09
N ALA A 113 -9.79 -12.17 -0.70
CA ALA A 113 -10.11 -13.57 -0.41
C ALA A 113 -9.78 -14.52 -1.57
N PHE A 114 -10.02 -14.10 -2.83
CA PHE A 114 -9.73 -14.94 -3.99
C PHE A 114 -8.23 -15.26 -4.14
N LEU A 115 -7.35 -14.33 -3.73
CA LEU A 115 -5.90 -14.58 -3.72
C LEU A 115 -5.50 -15.39 -2.48
N ALA A 116 -6.05 -15.08 -1.31
CA ALA A 116 -5.75 -15.81 -0.08
C ALA A 116 -6.08 -17.31 -0.21
N VAL A 117 -7.25 -17.63 -0.80
CA VAL A 117 -7.67 -19.02 -1.06
C VAL A 117 -6.68 -19.71 -1.99
N GLU A 118 -6.27 -19.09 -3.09
CA GLU A 118 -5.32 -19.71 -4.00
C GLU A 118 -3.94 -19.91 -3.36
N LEU A 119 -3.46 -18.94 -2.58
CA LEU A 119 -2.20 -19.08 -1.85
C LEU A 119 -2.26 -20.20 -0.80
N SER A 120 -3.42 -20.42 -0.18
CA SER A 120 -3.59 -21.49 0.83
C SER A 120 -3.48 -22.91 0.26
N ASN A 121 -3.64 -23.07 -1.07
CA ASN A 121 -3.39 -24.34 -1.75
C ASN A 121 -1.89 -24.68 -1.85
N HIS A 122 -1.01 -23.71 -1.57
CA HIS A 122 0.44 -23.85 -1.75
C HIS A 122 1.25 -23.58 -0.48
N PHE A 123 0.74 -22.77 0.44
CA PHE A 123 1.46 -22.30 1.62
C PHE A 123 0.56 -22.32 2.86
N GLU A 124 1.16 -22.42 4.04
CA GLU A 124 0.46 -22.17 5.30
C GLU A 124 0.22 -20.66 5.44
N ILE A 125 -1.05 -20.26 5.54
CA ILE A 125 -1.44 -18.86 5.65
C ILE A 125 -1.66 -18.48 7.11
N LYS A 126 -1.07 -17.36 7.52
CA LYS A 126 -1.41 -16.65 8.75
C LYS A 126 -1.94 -15.27 8.43
N PHE A 127 -2.84 -14.78 9.26
CA PHE A 127 -3.34 -13.41 9.15
C PHE A 127 -2.69 -12.53 10.22
N GLY A 128 -2.34 -11.31 9.81
CA GLY A 128 -1.73 -10.31 10.67
C GLY A 128 -1.00 -9.25 9.85
N ASN A 129 -0.71 -8.12 10.50
CA ASN A 129 -0.14 -6.98 9.82
C ASN A 129 1.01 -6.36 10.65
N PRO A 130 2.27 -6.67 10.31
CA PRO A 130 3.41 -6.17 11.07
C PRO A 130 3.60 -4.65 10.90
N ILE A 131 3.02 -4.05 9.85
CA ILE A 131 3.14 -2.61 9.59
C ILE A 131 2.22 -1.81 10.51
N ARG A 132 1.10 -2.39 10.97
CA ARG A 132 0.16 -1.72 11.87
C ARG A 132 0.82 -1.29 13.18
N GLU A 133 1.64 -2.16 13.77
CA GLU A 133 2.43 -1.84 14.97
C GLU A 133 3.42 -0.69 14.68
N LEU A 134 4.10 -0.72 13.53
CA LEU A 134 5.05 0.32 13.12
C LEU A 134 4.39 1.67 12.94
N ARG A 135 3.19 1.70 12.35
CA ARG A 135 2.41 2.93 12.15
C ARG A 135 1.77 3.46 13.44
N SER A 136 1.72 2.65 14.49
CA SER A 136 1.15 3.07 15.77
C SER A 136 2.04 4.08 16.49
N ILE A 137 3.36 3.98 16.34
CA ILE A 137 4.35 4.91 16.91
C ILE A 137 4.89 5.79 15.81
N LYS A 138 4.64 7.10 15.91
CA LYS A 138 4.93 8.06 14.83
C LYS A 138 6.37 8.54 14.99
N THR A 139 7.08 8.64 13.89
CA THR A 139 8.38 9.30 13.87
C THR A 139 8.22 10.80 14.08
N LYS A 140 9.29 11.50 14.48
CA LYS A 140 9.29 12.97 14.63
C LYS A 140 8.81 13.67 13.35
N ALA A 141 9.31 13.24 12.19
CA ALA A 141 8.91 13.78 10.90
C ALA A 141 7.42 13.55 10.58
N GLU A 142 6.86 12.41 10.98
CA GLU A 142 5.42 12.14 10.82
C GLU A 142 4.57 12.99 11.76
N VAL A 143 5.02 13.20 13.01
CA VAL A 143 4.36 14.12 13.95
C VAL A 143 4.37 15.55 13.40
N GLU A 144 5.50 16.02 12.87
CA GLU A 144 5.60 17.34 12.25
C GLU A 144 4.59 17.50 11.11
N LYS A 145 4.44 16.49 10.24
CA LYS A 145 3.44 16.48 9.17
C LYS A 145 2.00 16.46 9.69
N ILE A 146 1.72 15.71 10.75
CA ILE A 146 0.39 15.70 11.39
C ILE A 146 0.06 17.09 11.97
N VAL A 147 1.02 17.74 12.64
CA VAL A 147 0.85 19.08 13.20
C VAL A 147 0.63 20.11 12.10
N GLU A 148 1.43 20.06 11.04
CA GLU A 148 1.31 20.92 9.85
C GLU A 148 -0.10 20.84 9.24
N VAL A 149 -0.58 19.63 8.96
CA VAL A 149 -1.93 19.40 8.40
C VAL A 149 -3.02 19.83 9.38
N SER A 150 -2.86 19.55 10.68
CA SER A 150 -3.83 19.94 11.71
C SER A 150 -3.99 21.46 11.81
N ASN A 151 -2.88 22.20 11.72
CA ASN A 151 -2.90 23.66 11.69
C ASN A 151 -3.61 24.18 10.43
N ALA A 152 -3.35 23.58 9.27
CA ALA A 152 -4.04 23.95 8.02
C ALA A 152 -5.56 23.73 8.08
N ILE A 153 -6.00 22.64 8.72
CA ILE A 153 -7.41 22.36 8.98
C ILE A 153 -8.00 23.45 9.89
N LEU A 154 -7.37 23.76 11.03
CA LEU A 154 -7.86 24.79 11.96
C LEU A 154 -7.97 26.17 11.28
N LEU A 155 -6.98 26.55 10.47
CA LEU A 155 -7.02 27.78 9.69
C LEU A 155 -8.18 27.81 8.69
N THR A 156 -8.43 26.68 8.02
CA THR A 156 -9.54 26.54 7.07
C THR A 156 -10.90 26.67 7.77
N PHE A 157 -11.10 26.01 8.90
CA PHE A 157 -12.34 26.11 9.67
C PHE A 157 -12.58 27.53 10.21
N ASN A 158 -11.53 28.19 10.72
CA ASN A 158 -11.61 29.59 11.15
C ASN A 158 -11.97 30.53 10.01
N TRP A 159 -11.39 30.33 8.82
CA TRP A 159 -11.76 31.08 7.63
C TRP A 159 -13.21 30.82 7.22
N LEU A 160 -13.65 29.56 7.24
CA LEU A 160 -14.99 29.16 6.85
C LEU A 160 -16.06 29.84 7.72
N ILE A 161 -15.92 29.78 9.05
CA ILE A 161 -16.86 30.38 10.01
C ILE A 161 -16.98 31.90 9.82
N LYS A 162 -15.89 32.58 9.46
CA LYS A 162 -15.86 34.04 9.26
C LYS A 162 -16.49 34.49 7.95
N ASN A 163 -16.40 33.68 6.89
CA ASN A 163 -16.70 34.11 5.52
C ASN A 163 -18.01 33.54 4.96
N PHE A 164 -18.57 32.51 5.59
CA PHE A 164 -19.74 31.82 5.06
C PHE A 164 -20.87 31.76 6.08
N LYS A 165 -22.10 32.00 5.61
CA LYS A 165 -23.34 31.65 6.33
C LYS A 165 -23.95 30.46 5.63
N PHE A 166 -23.96 29.32 6.32
CA PHE A 166 -24.20 28.03 5.68
C PHE A 166 -25.69 27.77 5.46
N LYS A 167 -26.03 27.28 4.27
CA LYS A 167 -27.39 26.81 3.93
C LYS A 167 -27.42 25.33 3.51
N LYS A 168 -26.33 24.81 2.92
CA LYS A 168 -26.21 23.41 2.50
C LYS A 168 -24.84 22.82 2.86
N CYS A 169 -24.80 21.52 3.17
CA CYS A 169 -23.56 20.81 3.48
C CYS A 169 -22.58 20.74 2.29
N GLU A 170 -23.08 20.70 1.05
CA GLU A 170 -22.22 20.66 -0.14
C GLU A 170 -21.43 21.96 -0.33
N GLU A 171 -22.03 23.11 -0.03
CA GLU A 171 -21.36 24.42 -0.10
C GLU A 171 -20.21 24.49 0.92
N ILE A 172 -20.43 23.95 2.12
CA ILE A 172 -19.41 23.82 3.17
C ILE A 172 -18.26 22.94 2.66
N ARG A 173 -18.56 21.73 2.19
CA ARG A 173 -17.54 20.78 1.71
C ARG A 173 -16.69 21.40 0.62
N ASN A 174 -17.31 21.96 -0.41
CA ASN A 174 -16.61 22.55 -1.55
C ASN A 174 -15.71 23.72 -1.12
N ALA A 175 -16.17 24.55 -0.17
CA ALA A 175 -15.37 25.66 0.37
C ALA A 175 -14.16 25.16 1.17
N ILE A 176 -14.33 24.13 1.99
CA ILE A 176 -13.22 23.50 2.74
C ILE A 176 -12.20 22.90 1.77
N GLU A 177 -12.64 22.07 0.82
CA GLU A 177 -11.77 21.41 -0.15
C GLU A 177 -11.01 22.42 -1.00
N SER A 178 -11.70 23.43 -1.53
CA SER A 178 -11.08 24.50 -2.33
C SER A 178 -10.05 25.29 -1.52
N LYS A 179 -10.34 25.55 -0.24
CA LYS A 179 -9.42 26.29 0.64
C LYS A 179 -8.17 25.47 0.94
N LEU A 180 -8.33 24.21 1.32
CA LEU A 180 -7.20 23.30 1.56
C LEU A 180 -6.34 23.11 0.30
N LEU A 181 -6.98 22.97 -0.86
CA LEU A 181 -6.29 22.89 -2.15
C LEU A 181 -5.49 24.16 -2.46
N SER A 182 -6.05 25.34 -2.20
CA SER A 182 -5.34 26.62 -2.36
C SER A 182 -4.11 26.75 -1.46
N MET A 183 -4.05 25.98 -0.38
CA MET A 183 -2.93 25.91 0.57
C MET A 183 -1.94 24.79 0.24
N GLY A 184 -2.13 24.07 -0.86
CA GLY A 184 -1.25 22.97 -1.29
C GLY A 184 -1.56 21.62 -0.65
N TYR A 185 -2.68 21.48 0.04
CA TYR A 185 -3.12 20.20 0.61
C TYR A 185 -4.05 19.50 -0.37
N LEU A 186 -3.92 18.18 -0.47
CA LEU A 186 -4.92 17.37 -1.14
C LEU A 186 -6.06 17.16 -0.16
N ALA A 187 -7.24 17.70 -0.50
CA ALA A 187 -8.49 17.47 0.21
C ALA A 187 -9.18 16.22 -0.35
#